data_AF-A0A1I6FP57-F1
#
_entry.id   AF-A0A1I6FP57-F1
#
_cell.length_a   1.000
_cell.length_b   1.000
_cell.length_c   1.000
_cell.angle_alpha   90.00
_cell.angle_beta   90.00
_cell.angle_gamma   90.00
#
_symmetry.space_group_name_H-M   'P 1'
#
loop_
_entity.id
_entity.type
_entity.pdbx_description
1 polymer ?
#
loop_
_entity_poly.entity_id
_entity_poly.type
_entity_poly.pdbx_seq_one_letter_code
_entity_poly.pdbx_strand_id
1 'polypeptide(L)'
;MTIVPPAPGEPRRPFGPLDSGDAWVVSPTGERYWGRFGAAGLLAYDPDRGVLLQHRVAWSHHGGTWALPGGAKHADESAREGAIREAQEEAGVPDGAVRARFESVMDLGIWSYTTVVADVVLPFEPVISDPESLALEWVPVDEVDARPLHPGFASAWPELRALLTVRPVVVVDAANVVGSVPDGWWKDRAGATARLRDRLDVWAQRGVEASRVALDSTRWHPRVVLVTEGAARDVADPEDRDDVACAVEIVRAPAAGDDSIVAVAAEHVAAGDRVFVVTSDRGLTERVEALSGDGDPAEVRPVRWLLDQLDQVPAAEPSVPTAGS
;
A
#
# COMPACT_ATOMS: atom_id res chain seq x y z
N MET A 1 7.14 -7.66 -28.50
CA MET A 1 8.04 -7.38 -27.38
C MET A 1 9.23 -8.32 -27.48
N THR A 2 10.42 -7.81 -27.23
CA THR A 2 11.66 -8.61 -27.15
C THR A 2 12.37 -8.30 -25.84
N ILE A 3 12.86 -9.32 -25.14
CA ILE A 3 13.69 -9.16 -23.94
C ILE A 3 15.15 -9.20 -24.39
N VAL A 4 15.90 -8.14 -24.08
CA VAL A 4 17.30 -7.97 -24.49
C VAL A 4 18.15 -7.79 -23.22
N PRO A 5 19.13 -8.67 -22.94
CA PRO A 5 20.03 -8.47 -21.81
C PRO A 5 20.87 -7.20 -21.99
N PRO A 6 21.33 -6.56 -20.90
CA PRO A 6 22.20 -5.39 -21.01
C PRO A 6 23.50 -5.73 -21.77
N ALA A 7 24.03 -4.75 -22.50
CA ALA A 7 25.28 -4.94 -23.21
C ALA A 7 26.48 -5.03 -22.24
N PRO A 8 27.57 -5.73 -22.59
CA PRO A 8 28.77 -5.75 -21.76
C PRO A 8 29.31 -4.33 -21.52
N GLY A 9 29.40 -3.92 -20.25
CA GLY A 9 29.89 -2.59 -19.85
C GLY A 9 28.86 -1.46 -19.90
N GLU A 10 27.58 -1.75 -20.21
CA GLU A 10 26.48 -0.81 -19.99
C GLU A 10 26.36 -0.55 -18.47
N PRO A 11 26.30 0.73 -18.01
CA PRO A 11 26.07 1.03 -16.61
C PRO A 11 24.73 0.40 -16.19
N ARG A 12 24.76 -0.47 -15.18
CA ARG A 12 23.57 -1.13 -14.63
C ARG A 12 23.68 -1.22 -13.12
N ARG A 13 22.52 -1.30 -12.47
CA ARG A 13 22.42 -1.53 -11.03
C ARG A 13 21.84 -2.90 -10.71
N PRO A 14 22.35 -3.54 -9.65
CA PRO A 14 23.60 -3.23 -8.93
C PRO A 14 24.87 -3.51 -9.77
N PHE A 15 26.03 -2.96 -9.39
CA PHE A 15 27.35 -3.37 -9.92
C PHE A 15 27.72 -4.77 -9.35
N GLY A 16 26.93 -5.78 -9.70
CA GLY A 16 27.00 -7.14 -9.19
C GLY A 16 26.61 -8.17 -10.25
N PRO A 17 26.26 -9.41 -9.88
CA PRO A 17 25.59 -10.36 -10.79
C PRO A 17 24.35 -9.73 -11.44
N LEU A 18 23.86 -10.30 -12.54
CA LEU A 18 22.57 -9.89 -13.08
C LEU A 18 21.46 -10.38 -12.15
N ASP A 19 20.60 -9.47 -11.73
CA ASP A 19 19.38 -9.85 -11.04
C ASP A 19 18.32 -10.33 -12.02
N SER A 20 17.30 -11.02 -11.51
CA SER A 20 16.28 -11.64 -12.36
C SER A 20 15.52 -10.62 -13.23
N GLY A 21 15.42 -9.37 -12.75
CA GLY A 21 14.79 -8.24 -13.43
C GLY A 21 15.66 -7.56 -14.48
N ASP A 22 16.97 -7.82 -14.53
CA ASP A 22 17.94 -7.06 -15.34
C ASP A 22 17.84 -7.40 -16.83
N ALA A 23 16.92 -6.74 -17.52
CA ALA A 23 16.86 -6.75 -18.97
C ALA A 23 16.08 -5.55 -19.50
N TRP A 24 16.38 -5.22 -20.76
CA TRP A 24 15.56 -4.31 -21.55
C TRP A 24 14.36 -5.04 -22.13
N VAL A 25 13.17 -4.50 -21.90
CA VAL A 25 11.96 -4.80 -22.66
C VAL A 25 11.89 -3.84 -23.85
N VAL A 26 11.90 -4.39 -25.06
CA VAL A 26 11.85 -3.61 -26.30
C VAL A 26 10.48 -3.74 -26.95
N SER A 27 9.82 -2.60 -27.17
CA SER A 27 8.52 -2.55 -27.86
C SER A 27 8.65 -2.89 -29.34
N PRO A 28 7.56 -3.27 -30.04
CA PRO A 28 7.58 -3.43 -31.50
C PRO A 28 8.01 -2.18 -32.26
N THR A 29 7.84 -0.99 -31.66
CA THR A 29 8.25 0.32 -32.20
C THR A 29 9.70 0.69 -31.87
N GLY A 30 10.40 -0.12 -31.07
CA GLY A 30 11.83 0.04 -30.75
C GLY A 30 12.14 0.82 -29.47
N GLU A 31 11.12 1.26 -28.73
CA GLU A 31 11.29 1.89 -27.41
C GLU A 31 11.79 0.85 -26.41
N ARG A 32 12.62 1.29 -25.46
CA ARG A 32 13.29 0.41 -24.48
C ARG A 32 12.86 0.79 -23.07
N TYR A 33 12.50 -0.23 -22.29
CA TYR A 33 12.09 -0.10 -20.89
C TYR A 33 12.97 -1.02 -20.04
N TRP A 34 13.54 -0.50 -18.95
CA TRP A 34 14.37 -1.30 -18.05
C TRP A 34 13.50 -2.09 -17.07
N GLY A 35 13.86 -3.34 -16.80
CA GLY A 35 13.13 -4.22 -15.88
C GLY A 35 12.25 -5.21 -16.63
N ARG A 36 12.69 -6.46 -16.71
CA ARG A 36 11.99 -7.56 -17.39
C ARG A 36 10.55 -7.75 -16.93
N PHE A 37 10.33 -7.57 -15.63
CA PHE A 37 9.04 -7.81 -14.98
C PHE A 37 8.28 -6.51 -14.66
N GLY A 38 8.71 -5.40 -15.28
CA GLY A 38 8.30 -4.05 -14.91
C GLY A 38 9.27 -3.40 -13.94
N ALA A 39 8.97 -2.17 -13.55
CA ALA A 39 9.71 -1.42 -12.55
C ALA A 39 8.75 -0.78 -11.54
N ALA A 40 9.27 -0.37 -10.40
CA ALA A 40 8.51 0.32 -9.37
C ALA A 40 9.36 1.41 -8.70
N GLY A 41 8.71 2.45 -8.21
CA GLY A 41 9.37 3.52 -7.46
C GLY A 41 8.54 3.96 -6.26
N LEU A 42 9.23 4.42 -5.23
CA LEU A 42 8.63 4.83 -3.97
C LEU A 42 8.44 6.35 -3.94
N LEU A 43 7.21 6.79 -3.75
CA LEU A 43 6.88 8.14 -3.33
C LEU A 43 6.66 8.13 -1.82
N ALA A 44 7.74 8.36 -1.07
CA ALA A 44 7.67 8.56 0.36
C ALA A 44 7.12 9.96 0.65
N TYR A 45 6.02 10.04 1.39
CA TYR A 45 5.33 11.27 1.74
C TYR A 45 5.40 11.53 3.25
N ASP A 46 5.93 12.70 3.59
CA ASP A 46 5.95 13.24 4.93
C ASP A 46 5.09 14.52 4.94
N PRO A 47 4.09 14.64 5.85
CA PRO A 47 3.18 15.78 5.84
C PRO A 47 3.87 17.13 6.12
N ASP A 48 5.00 17.11 6.84
CA ASP A 48 5.74 18.32 7.22
C ASP A 48 6.83 18.67 6.21
N ARG A 49 7.45 17.66 5.58
CA ARG A 49 8.62 17.83 4.70
C ARG A 49 8.31 17.70 3.20
N GLY A 50 7.19 17.08 2.83
CA GLY A 50 6.79 16.85 1.44
C GLY A 50 7.18 15.46 0.93
N VAL A 51 7.68 15.37 -0.30
CA VAL A 51 8.01 14.09 -0.95
C VAL A 51 9.51 13.91 -1.14
N LEU A 52 10.01 12.69 -0.94
CA LEU A 52 11.41 12.37 -1.19
C LEU A 52 11.67 12.24 -2.69
N LEU A 53 12.55 13.09 -3.23
CA LEU A 53 12.98 13.05 -4.63
C LEU A 53 14.49 12.84 -4.74
N GLN A 54 14.86 12.14 -5.81
CA GLN A 54 16.24 11.86 -6.20
C GLN A 54 16.59 12.67 -7.46
N HIS A 55 17.69 13.42 -7.42
CA HIS A 55 18.25 14.10 -8.58
C HIS A 55 19.19 13.18 -9.34
N ARG A 56 18.83 12.81 -10.57
CA ARG A 56 19.57 11.83 -11.36
C ARG A 56 20.83 12.44 -11.98
N VAL A 57 21.94 11.71 -11.96
CA VAL A 57 23.17 12.09 -12.67
C VAL A 57 22.93 12.37 -14.15
N ALA A 58 23.63 13.37 -14.70
CA ALA A 58 23.38 13.88 -16.05
C ALA A 58 23.58 12.85 -17.18
N TRP A 59 24.36 11.79 -16.93
CA TRP A 59 24.66 10.76 -17.93
C TRP A 59 23.67 9.59 -17.96
N SER A 60 22.68 9.55 -17.06
CA SER A 60 21.61 8.54 -17.10
C SER A 60 20.60 8.85 -18.20
N HIS A 61 19.75 7.86 -18.56
CA HIS A 61 18.55 8.13 -19.34
C HIS A 61 17.70 9.20 -18.61
N HIS A 62 17.34 10.30 -19.28
CA HIS A 62 16.76 11.52 -18.68
C HIS A 62 17.56 12.12 -17.50
N GLY A 63 18.89 12.06 -17.53
CA GLY A 63 19.75 12.63 -16.49
C GLY A 63 19.55 14.14 -16.26
N GLY A 64 19.84 14.60 -15.04
CA GLY A 64 19.62 15.98 -14.60
C GLY A 64 18.17 16.29 -14.19
N THR A 65 17.28 15.30 -14.23
CA THR A 65 15.90 15.41 -13.75
C THR A 65 15.71 14.87 -12.34
N TRP A 66 14.62 15.27 -11.68
CA TRP A 66 14.18 14.74 -10.40
C TRP A 66 13.15 13.62 -10.60
N ALA A 67 13.33 12.51 -9.89
CA ALA A 67 12.47 11.34 -9.95
C ALA A 67 12.28 10.71 -8.57
N LEU A 68 11.44 9.69 -8.50
CA LEU A 68 11.32 8.83 -7.33
C LEU A 68 12.47 7.81 -7.31
N PRO A 69 13.03 7.48 -6.12
CA PRO A 69 13.88 6.30 -5.97
C PRO A 69 13.14 5.05 -6.44
N GLY A 70 13.80 4.17 -7.18
CA GLY A 70 13.12 3.02 -7.77
C GLY A 70 13.89 2.32 -8.89
N GLY A 71 13.47 1.10 -9.20
CA GLY A 71 14.20 0.22 -10.09
C GLY A 71 13.37 -0.95 -10.61
N ALA A 72 14.06 -1.92 -11.21
CA ALA A 72 13.45 -3.09 -11.82
C ALA A 72 12.92 -4.05 -10.75
N LYS A 73 11.76 -4.66 -10.99
CA LYS A 73 11.23 -5.70 -10.10
C LYS A 73 11.91 -7.04 -10.34
N HIS A 74 12.06 -7.83 -9.29
CA HIS A 74 12.40 -9.24 -9.40
C HIS A 74 11.22 -10.11 -9.84
N ALA A 75 11.49 -11.35 -10.28
CA ALA A 75 10.49 -12.25 -10.87
C ALA A 75 9.29 -12.54 -9.95
N ASP A 76 9.55 -12.75 -8.66
CA ASP A 76 8.56 -13.17 -7.67
C ASP A 76 8.26 -12.06 -6.64
N GLU A 77 8.59 -10.81 -6.98
CA GLU A 77 8.48 -9.64 -6.11
C GLU A 77 7.27 -8.78 -6.51
N SER A 78 6.48 -8.35 -5.53
CA SER A 78 5.41 -7.37 -5.74
C SER A 78 5.96 -5.99 -6.08
N ALA A 79 5.15 -5.14 -6.71
CA ALA A 79 5.56 -3.77 -7.00
C ALA A 79 5.91 -2.96 -5.74
N ARG A 80 5.15 -3.17 -4.66
CA ARG A 80 5.44 -2.58 -3.34
C ARG A 80 6.78 -3.04 -2.77
N GLU A 81 7.04 -4.35 -2.75
CA GLU A 81 8.31 -4.88 -2.23
C GLU A 81 9.48 -4.32 -3.04
N GLY A 82 9.38 -4.33 -4.37
CA GLY A 82 10.42 -3.76 -5.25
C GLY A 82 10.63 -2.27 -5.01
N ALA A 83 9.56 -1.46 -4.93
CA ALA A 83 9.69 -0.02 -4.68
C ALA A 83 10.37 0.28 -3.33
N ILE A 84 10.00 -0.45 -2.27
CA ILE A 84 10.58 -0.26 -0.94
C ILE A 84 12.04 -0.71 -0.93
N ARG A 85 12.35 -1.90 -1.45
CA ARG A 85 13.72 -2.41 -1.54
C ARG A 85 14.62 -1.44 -2.29
N GLU A 86 14.21 -0.98 -3.47
CA GLU A 86 14.98 -0.01 -4.26
C GLU A 86 15.18 1.31 -3.51
N ALA A 87 14.16 1.81 -2.81
CA ALA A 87 14.31 3.02 -2.01
C ALA A 87 15.25 2.83 -0.80
N GLN A 88 15.27 1.64 -0.19
CA GLN A 88 16.24 1.28 0.85
C GLN A 88 17.67 1.28 0.29
N GLU A 89 17.86 0.68 -0.88
CA GLU A 89 19.16 0.57 -1.55
C GLU A 89 19.68 1.92 -2.08
N GLU A 90 18.82 2.76 -2.65
CA GLU A 90 19.21 4.00 -3.34
C GLU A 90 19.22 5.23 -2.41
N ALA A 91 18.22 5.33 -1.56
CA ALA A 91 17.97 6.50 -0.73
C ALA A 91 18.14 6.26 0.77
N GLY A 92 18.55 5.05 1.17
CA GLY A 92 18.78 4.71 2.57
C GLY A 92 17.50 4.80 3.42
N VAL A 93 16.32 4.60 2.81
CA VAL A 93 15.06 4.50 3.55
C VAL A 93 15.21 3.36 4.57
N PRO A 94 14.98 3.57 5.87
CA PRO A 94 15.08 2.47 6.83
C PRO A 94 13.95 1.46 6.66
N ASP A 95 14.22 0.20 6.98
CA ASP A 95 13.17 -0.77 7.22
C ASP A 95 12.26 -0.26 8.35
N GLY A 96 10.96 -0.51 8.29
CA GLY A 96 10.04 0.06 9.28
C GLY A 96 9.51 1.47 8.94
N ALA A 97 10.19 2.25 8.10
CA ALA A 97 9.99 3.71 8.07
C ALA A 97 8.82 4.22 7.24
N VAL A 98 8.31 3.43 6.29
CA VAL A 98 7.26 3.85 5.34
C VAL A 98 6.13 2.83 5.24
N ARG A 99 4.88 3.28 5.23
CA ARG A 99 3.68 2.45 5.08
C ARG A 99 2.98 2.74 3.78
N ALA A 100 2.89 1.73 2.90
CA ALA A 100 2.20 1.87 1.62
C ALA A 100 0.74 2.27 1.81
N ARG A 101 0.27 3.21 0.99
CA ARG A 101 -1.10 3.72 1.00
C ARG A 101 -1.85 3.39 -0.28
N PHE A 102 -1.22 3.62 -1.43
CA PHE A 102 -1.79 3.22 -2.71
C PHE A 102 -0.72 3.05 -3.79
N GLU A 103 -1.10 2.36 -4.86
CA GLU A 103 -0.29 2.11 -6.03
C GLU A 103 -0.98 2.73 -7.26
N SER A 104 -0.18 3.40 -8.08
CA SER A 104 -0.57 3.94 -9.39
C SER A 104 0.22 3.24 -10.48
N VAL A 105 -0.48 2.47 -11.33
CA VAL A 105 0.15 1.65 -12.37
C VAL A 105 0.02 2.33 -13.74
N MET A 106 1.16 2.62 -14.35
CA MET A 106 1.24 2.89 -15.79
C MET A 106 1.50 1.58 -16.51
N ASP A 107 0.52 1.07 -17.24
CA ASP A 107 0.61 -0.16 -18.02
C ASP A 107 0.68 0.13 -19.53
N LEU A 108 1.76 -0.31 -20.17
CA LEU A 108 1.99 -0.20 -21.62
C LEU A 108 1.64 -1.50 -22.36
N GLY A 109 1.03 -2.47 -21.68
CA GLY A 109 0.67 -3.81 -22.16
C GLY A 109 1.85 -4.77 -22.31
N ILE A 110 3.06 -4.27 -22.51
CA ILE A 110 4.31 -5.04 -22.61
C ILE A 110 5.23 -4.86 -21.41
N TRP A 111 5.01 -3.79 -20.65
CA TRP A 111 5.82 -3.36 -19.53
C TRP A 111 4.99 -2.40 -18.69
N SER A 112 5.19 -2.40 -17.38
CA SER A 112 4.51 -1.49 -16.48
C SER A 112 5.48 -0.84 -15.50
N TYR A 113 5.14 0.39 -15.10
CA TYR A 113 5.74 1.09 -13.98
C TYR A 113 4.70 1.27 -12.89
N THR A 114 5.05 0.92 -11.65
CA THR A 114 4.18 1.15 -10.50
C THR A 114 4.79 2.19 -9.58
N THR A 115 4.08 3.30 -9.38
CA THR A 115 4.41 4.24 -8.31
C THR A 115 3.72 3.78 -7.02
N VAL A 116 4.49 3.44 -6.00
CA VAL A 116 3.98 3.12 -4.67
C VAL A 116 4.05 4.37 -3.80
N VAL A 117 2.90 4.89 -3.41
CA VAL A 117 2.78 6.03 -2.51
C VAL A 117 2.71 5.51 -1.07
N ALA A 118 3.60 6.00 -0.22
CA ALA A 118 3.72 5.56 1.16
C ALA A 118 3.82 6.73 2.15
N ASP A 119 3.16 6.61 3.29
CA ASP A 119 3.32 7.53 4.43
C ASP A 119 4.63 7.24 5.14
N VAL A 120 5.42 8.27 5.45
CA VAL A 120 6.54 8.15 6.39
C VAL A 120 5.97 8.02 7.80
N VAL A 121 6.22 6.88 8.44
CA VAL A 121 5.73 6.57 9.79
C VAL A 121 6.84 6.67 10.85
N LEU A 122 8.11 6.56 10.42
CA LEU A 122 9.28 6.87 11.24
C LEU A 122 10.14 7.88 10.48
N PRO A 123 10.35 9.10 10.99
CA PRO A 123 11.19 10.10 10.34
C PRO A 123 12.62 9.59 10.14
N PHE A 124 13.20 9.88 8.97
CA PHE A 124 14.57 9.54 8.61
C PHE A 124 15.19 10.62 7.71
N GLU A 125 16.52 10.64 7.67
CA GLU A 125 17.29 11.44 6.71
C GLU A 125 17.77 10.54 5.58
N PRO A 126 17.48 10.88 4.31
CA PRO A 126 17.87 10.06 3.18
C PRO A 126 19.39 10.09 2.99
N VAL A 127 19.96 8.96 2.60
CA VAL A 127 21.39 8.81 2.36
C VAL A 127 21.59 8.42 0.91
N ILE A 128 22.45 9.17 0.21
CA ILE A 128 22.89 8.78 -1.12
C ILE A 128 23.76 7.54 -0.96
N SER A 129 23.18 6.38 -1.24
CA SER A 129 23.86 5.09 -1.12
C SER A 129 24.39 4.59 -2.47
N ASP A 130 24.27 5.44 -3.50
CA ASP A 130 24.38 5.03 -4.87
C ASP A 130 25.11 6.06 -5.76
N PRO A 131 25.75 5.64 -6.87
CA PRO A 131 26.51 6.55 -7.74
C PRO A 131 25.71 7.29 -8.83
N GLU A 132 24.38 7.13 -8.88
CA GLU A 132 23.49 7.75 -9.89
C GLU A 132 22.61 8.86 -9.30
N SER A 133 22.69 9.08 -8.00
CA SER A 133 22.09 10.20 -7.29
C SER A 133 23.09 11.33 -7.13
N LEU A 134 22.76 12.51 -7.63
CA LEU A 134 23.47 13.75 -7.32
C LEU A 134 22.99 14.37 -6.01
N ALA A 135 21.70 14.20 -5.70
CA ALA A 135 21.06 14.72 -4.50
C ALA A 135 19.84 13.87 -4.12
N LEU A 136 19.53 13.83 -2.83
CA LEU A 136 18.25 13.39 -2.30
C LEU A 136 17.67 14.54 -1.49
N GLU A 137 16.43 14.93 -1.77
CA GLU A 137 15.78 16.07 -1.10
C GLU A 137 14.34 15.69 -0.72
N TRP A 138 13.94 16.10 0.48
CA TRP A 138 12.52 16.29 0.79
C TRP A 138 12.07 17.59 0.13
N VAL A 139 11.14 17.49 -0.81
CA VAL A 139 10.62 18.63 -1.56
C VAL A 139 9.17 18.89 -1.16
N PRO A 140 8.82 20.09 -0.68
CA PRO A 140 7.44 20.46 -0.38
C PRO A 140 6.52 20.18 -1.57
N VAL A 141 5.31 19.68 -1.31
CA VAL A 141 4.37 19.21 -2.35
C VAL A 141 4.06 20.30 -3.39
N ASP A 142 3.96 21.55 -2.96
CA ASP A 142 3.70 22.70 -3.83
C ASP A 142 4.92 23.17 -4.63
N GLU A 143 6.12 22.72 -4.29
CA GLU A 143 7.37 23.02 -5.00
C GLU A 143 7.80 21.93 -5.99
N VAL A 144 7.19 20.75 -5.96
CA VAL A 144 7.56 19.61 -6.83
C VAL A 144 7.47 19.99 -8.31
N ASP A 145 6.41 20.69 -8.71
CA ASP A 145 6.18 21.14 -10.09
C ASP A 145 7.23 22.14 -10.59
N ALA A 146 7.96 22.79 -9.68
CA ALA A 146 9.03 23.74 -10.02
C ALA A 146 10.37 23.05 -10.31
N ARG A 147 10.51 21.75 -10.02
CA ARG A 147 11.72 20.97 -10.30
C ARG A 147 11.69 20.43 -11.74
N PRO A 148 12.84 20.24 -12.40
CA PRO A 148 12.90 19.57 -13.69
C PRO A 148 12.60 18.07 -13.50
N LEU A 149 11.32 17.67 -13.54
CA LEU A 149 10.89 16.31 -13.26
C LEU A 149 11.19 15.34 -14.41
N HIS A 150 11.43 14.07 -14.08
CA HIS A 150 11.47 12.99 -15.06
C HIS A 150 10.11 12.91 -15.79
N PRO A 151 10.06 12.78 -17.14
CA PRO A 151 8.79 12.92 -17.89
C PRO A 151 7.68 11.97 -17.44
N GLY A 152 8.01 10.71 -17.14
CA GLY A 152 7.05 9.74 -16.62
C GLY A 152 6.49 10.14 -15.25
N PHE A 153 7.34 10.69 -14.37
CA PHE A 153 6.90 11.17 -13.06
C PHE A 153 6.08 12.45 -13.19
N ALA A 154 6.52 13.40 -14.01
CA ALA A 154 5.79 14.63 -14.31
C ALA A 154 4.37 14.37 -14.81
N SER A 155 4.20 13.35 -15.66
CA SER A 155 2.88 12.96 -16.18
C SER A 155 1.97 12.36 -15.11
N ALA A 156 2.52 11.63 -14.13
CA ALA A 156 1.75 10.99 -13.07
C ALA A 156 1.47 11.94 -11.88
N TRP A 157 2.35 12.92 -11.66
CA TRP A 157 2.34 13.77 -10.47
C TRP A 157 1.01 14.48 -10.17
N PRO A 158 0.27 15.06 -11.13
CA PRO A 158 -1.00 15.71 -10.83
C PRO A 158 -2.03 14.79 -10.17
N GLU A 159 -2.16 13.55 -10.63
CA GLU A 159 -3.03 12.53 -10.03
C GLU A 159 -2.51 12.14 -8.64
N LEU A 160 -1.22 11.80 -8.54
CA LEU A 160 -0.59 11.39 -7.29
C LEU A 160 -0.78 12.46 -6.19
N ARG A 161 -0.52 13.73 -6.54
CA ARG A 161 -0.68 14.89 -5.66
C ARG A 161 -2.12 15.04 -5.16
N ALA A 162 -3.11 14.90 -6.02
CA ALA A 162 -4.52 15.02 -5.65
C ALA A 162 -4.96 13.93 -4.65
N LEU A 163 -4.31 12.77 -4.69
CA LEU A 163 -4.60 11.62 -3.84
C LEU A 163 -3.74 11.56 -2.55
N LEU A 164 -2.76 12.47 -2.38
CA LEU A 164 -1.86 12.46 -1.22
C LEU A 164 -2.58 12.65 0.12
N THR A 165 -3.77 13.24 0.15
CA THR A 165 -4.55 13.48 1.37
C THR A 165 -5.68 12.47 1.56
N VAL A 166 -5.97 11.62 0.58
CA VAL A 166 -7.03 10.60 0.69
C VAL A 166 -6.56 9.48 1.60
N ARG A 167 -7.42 9.05 2.54
CA ARG A 167 -7.13 8.02 3.53
C ARG A 167 -8.32 7.07 3.66
N PRO A 168 -8.32 5.90 3.00
CA PRO A 168 -9.40 4.94 3.18
C PRO A 168 -9.29 4.16 4.48
N VAL A 169 -10.41 4.04 5.18
CA VAL A 169 -10.55 3.25 6.41
C VAL A 169 -11.71 2.28 6.25
N VAL A 170 -11.46 1.01 6.53
CA VAL A 170 -12.46 -0.07 6.49
C VAL A 170 -12.73 -0.52 7.91
N VAL A 171 -13.89 -0.15 8.46
CA VAL A 171 -14.36 -0.56 9.79
C VAL A 171 -15.17 -1.83 9.64
N VAL A 172 -14.76 -2.91 10.30
CA VAL A 172 -15.34 -4.24 10.15
C VAL A 172 -16.09 -4.63 11.42
N ASP A 173 -17.38 -4.91 11.27
CA ASP A 173 -18.18 -5.57 12.31
C ASP A 173 -17.80 -7.05 12.40
N ALA A 174 -16.94 -7.40 13.37
CA ALA A 174 -16.44 -8.76 13.50
C ALA A 174 -17.57 -9.76 13.76
N ALA A 175 -18.54 -9.40 14.62
CA ALA A 175 -19.62 -10.29 15.00
C ALA A 175 -20.55 -10.58 13.82
N ASN A 176 -20.87 -9.57 13.01
CA ASN A 176 -21.71 -9.73 11.82
C ASN A 176 -21.01 -10.52 10.71
N VAL A 177 -19.71 -10.28 10.48
CA VAL A 177 -18.93 -11.04 9.48
C VAL A 177 -18.78 -12.50 9.89
N VAL A 178 -18.31 -12.76 11.11
CA VAL A 178 -18.14 -14.13 11.64
C VAL A 178 -19.48 -14.86 11.69
N GLY A 179 -20.53 -14.19 12.16
CA GLY A 179 -21.88 -14.74 12.24
C GLY A 179 -22.50 -15.11 10.89
N SER A 180 -22.01 -14.53 9.80
CA SER A 180 -22.49 -14.79 8.44
C SER A 180 -21.85 -16.02 7.78
N VAL A 181 -20.83 -16.62 8.39
CA VAL A 181 -20.12 -17.80 7.85
C VAL A 181 -20.52 -19.05 8.65
N PRO A 182 -21.03 -20.12 8.01
CA PRO A 182 -21.47 -21.33 8.70
C PRO A 182 -20.29 -22.28 9.01
N ASP A 183 -19.26 -21.80 9.73
CA ASP A 183 -18.02 -22.54 10.03
C ASP A 183 -17.97 -23.17 11.44
N GLY A 184 -19.02 -23.02 12.24
CA GLY A 184 -19.02 -23.50 13.63
C GLY A 184 -18.49 -22.50 14.66
N TRP A 185 -18.34 -21.22 14.31
CA TRP A 185 -17.80 -20.14 15.15
C TRP A 185 -18.36 -20.07 16.59
N TRP A 186 -19.60 -20.53 16.84
CA TRP A 186 -20.20 -20.50 18.17
C TRP A 186 -19.45 -21.36 19.20
N LYS A 187 -18.65 -22.34 18.76
CA LYS A 187 -17.82 -23.18 19.62
C LYS A 187 -16.53 -22.48 20.06
N ASP A 188 -16.03 -21.56 19.25
CA ASP A 188 -14.77 -20.84 19.46
C ASP A 188 -14.82 -19.47 18.77
N ARG A 189 -15.41 -18.51 19.47
CA ARG A 189 -15.65 -17.15 18.94
C ARG A 189 -14.35 -16.36 18.78
N ALA A 190 -13.45 -16.49 19.75
CA ALA A 190 -12.15 -15.84 19.71
C ALA A 190 -11.31 -16.39 18.54
N GLY A 191 -11.24 -17.72 18.37
CA GLY A 191 -10.52 -18.30 17.24
C GLY A 191 -11.14 -17.95 15.89
N ALA A 192 -12.47 -17.88 15.76
CA ALA A 192 -13.12 -17.44 14.52
C ALA A 192 -12.77 -15.98 14.18
N THR A 193 -12.75 -15.10 15.18
CA THR A 193 -12.38 -13.69 15.00
C THR A 193 -10.89 -13.53 14.69
N ALA A 194 -10.01 -14.32 15.31
CA ALA A 194 -8.59 -14.34 14.99
C ALA A 194 -8.33 -14.75 13.53
N ARG A 195 -9.01 -15.79 13.03
CA ARG A 195 -8.93 -16.16 11.60
C ARG A 195 -9.40 -15.05 10.67
N LEU A 196 -10.46 -14.32 11.04
CA LEU A 196 -10.92 -13.17 10.26
C LEU A 196 -9.86 -12.06 10.25
N ARG A 197 -9.29 -11.71 11.41
CA ARG A 197 -8.18 -10.75 11.53
C ARG A 197 -7.02 -11.13 10.61
N ASP A 198 -6.59 -12.39 10.62
CA ASP A 198 -5.45 -12.85 9.80
C ASP A 198 -5.74 -12.74 8.30
N ARG A 199 -6.97 -13.05 7.88
CA ARG A 199 -7.39 -12.87 6.48
C ARG A 199 -7.45 -11.40 6.08
N LEU A 200 -7.95 -10.54 6.97
CA LEU A 200 -8.01 -9.09 6.76
C LEU A 200 -6.62 -8.48 6.65
N ASP A 201 -5.67 -8.96 7.45
CA ASP A 201 -4.28 -8.53 7.42
C ASP A 201 -3.65 -8.83 6.05
N VAL A 202 -3.72 -10.09 5.58
CA VAL A 202 -3.21 -10.45 4.24
C VAL A 202 -3.95 -9.68 3.13
N TRP A 203 -5.24 -9.44 3.27
CA TRP A 203 -6.03 -8.66 2.31
C TRP A 203 -5.59 -7.20 2.24
N ALA A 204 -5.42 -6.53 3.39
CA ALA A 204 -4.92 -5.15 3.46
C ALA A 204 -3.48 -5.04 2.93
N GLN A 205 -2.64 -6.03 3.26
CA GLN A 205 -1.29 -6.16 2.74
C GLN A 205 -1.29 -6.26 1.22
N ARG A 206 -2.09 -7.12 0.61
CA ARG A 206 -2.15 -7.23 -0.86
C ARG A 206 -2.75 -5.99 -1.53
N GLY A 207 -3.43 -5.14 -0.76
CA GLY A 207 -4.16 -4.00 -1.28
C GLY A 207 -5.44 -4.41 -1.99
N VAL A 208 -6.27 -3.40 -2.25
CA VAL A 208 -7.64 -3.51 -2.74
C VAL A 208 -7.72 -2.72 -4.03
N GLU A 209 -8.28 -3.32 -5.08
CA GLU A 209 -8.55 -2.61 -6.34
C GLU A 209 -9.34 -1.32 -6.08
N ALA A 210 -8.90 -0.20 -6.65
CA ALA A 210 -9.48 1.12 -6.35
C ALA A 210 -10.99 1.17 -6.63
N SER A 211 -11.43 0.46 -7.68
CA SER A 211 -12.86 0.27 -8.03
C SER A 211 -13.71 -0.37 -6.92
N ARG A 212 -13.11 -1.17 -6.03
CA ARG A 212 -13.83 -1.83 -4.92
C ARG A 212 -14.09 -0.88 -3.75
N VAL A 213 -13.23 0.12 -3.58
CA VAL A 213 -13.33 1.19 -2.58
C VAL A 213 -13.76 2.52 -3.20
N ALA A 214 -14.25 2.53 -4.45
CA ALA A 214 -14.72 3.73 -5.14
C ALA A 214 -13.72 4.91 -5.10
N LEU A 215 -12.42 4.61 -5.15
CA LEU A 215 -11.34 5.58 -5.25
C LEU A 215 -10.70 5.53 -6.63
N ASP A 216 -9.97 6.60 -6.97
CA ASP A 216 -9.17 6.68 -8.18
C ASP A 216 -7.83 5.92 -8.03
N SER A 217 -7.03 5.90 -9.10
CA SER A 217 -5.79 5.13 -9.24
C SER A 217 -6.00 3.61 -9.33
N THR A 218 -4.99 2.80 -9.01
CA THR A 218 -5.03 1.34 -9.28
C THR A 218 -5.42 0.53 -8.05
N ARG A 219 -4.68 0.68 -6.94
CA ARG A 219 -4.80 -0.20 -5.78
C ARG A 219 -4.54 0.55 -4.49
N TRP A 220 -5.33 0.31 -3.45
CA TRP A 220 -5.25 0.98 -2.16
C TRP A 220 -4.94 0.01 -1.03
N HIS A 221 -4.19 0.45 -0.03
CA HIS A 221 -3.89 -0.27 1.21
C HIS A 221 -4.65 0.41 2.35
N PRO A 222 -5.95 0.13 2.52
CA PRO A 222 -6.75 0.80 3.54
C PRO A 222 -6.27 0.46 4.95
N ARG A 223 -6.47 1.39 5.88
CA ARG A 223 -6.44 1.05 7.31
C ARG A 223 -7.66 0.17 7.58
N VAL A 224 -7.46 -0.92 8.31
CA VAL A 224 -8.55 -1.82 8.70
C VAL A 224 -8.74 -1.76 10.20
N VAL A 225 -9.96 -1.48 10.64
CA VAL A 225 -10.35 -1.46 12.05
C VAL A 225 -11.35 -2.59 12.30
N LEU A 226 -10.94 -3.63 13.00
CA LEU A 226 -11.79 -4.76 13.38
C LEU A 226 -12.42 -4.50 14.75
N VAL A 227 -13.73 -4.28 14.78
CA VAL A 227 -14.46 -4.06 16.04
C VAL A 227 -14.94 -5.40 16.59
N THR A 228 -14.51 -5.72 17.81
CA THR A 228 -14.82 -6.98 18.50
C THR A 228 -15.67 -6.72 19.74
N GLU A 229 -16.57 -7.66 20.06
CA GLU A 229 -17.46 -7.57 21.21
C GLU A 229 -17.59 -8.91 21.97
N GLY A 230 -18.13 -8.84 23.19
CA GLY A 230 -18.37 -10.02 24.03
C GLY A 230 -17.14 -10.93 24.18
N ALA A 231 -17.35 -12.24 24.04
CA ALA A 231 -16.30 -13.26 24.15
C ALA A 231 -15.27 -13.24 23.00
N ALA A 232 -15.48 -12.43 21.95
CA ALA A 232 -14.51 -12.25 20.87
C ALA A 232 -13.46 -11.17 21.20
N ARG A 233 -13.59 -10.44 22.32
CA ARG A 233 -12.60 -9.44 22.76
C ARG A 233 -11.25 -10.04 23.14
N ASP A 234 -11.21 -11.33 23.45
CA ASP A 234 -10.00 -12.06 23.86
C ASP A 234 -9.08 -12.40 22.66
N VAL A 235 -9.41 -11.93 21.44
CA VAL A 235 -8.48 -12.03 20.31
C VAL A 235 -7.21 -11.25 20.61
N ALA A 236 -6.06 -11.89 20.40
CA ALA A 236 -4.77 -11.24 20.53
C ALA A 236 -4.61 -10.14 19.47
N ASP A 237 -3.86 -9.11 19.79
CA ASP A 237 -3.41 -8.16 18.77
C ASP A 237 -2.57 -8.91 17.72
N PRO A 238 -2.51 -8.43 16.46
CA PRO A 238 -1.56 -8.97 15.49
C PRO A 238 -0.13 -8.93 16.07
N GLU A 239 0.71 -9.89 15.69
CA GLU A 239 2.12 -9.87 16.08
C GLU A 239 2.77 -8.57 15.56
N ASP A 240 3.64 -7.95 16.37
CA ASP A 240 4.49 -6.85 15.89
C ASP A 240 5.33 -7.40 14.74
N ARG A 241 5.03 -6.88 13.55
CA ARG A 241 5.74 -7.20 12.33
C ARG A 241 6.62 -6.00 11.99
N ASP A 242 7.93 -6.25 11.91
CA ASP A 242 8.90 -5.25 11.46
C ASP A 242 8.60 -4.81 10.01
N ASP A 243 7.92 -5.68 9.24
CA ASP A 243 7.41 -5.42 7.90
C ASP A 243 6.15 -4.53 7.93
N VAL A 244 6.35 -3.31 7.44
CA VAL A 244 5.46 -2.15 7.46
C VAL A 244 4.22 -2.27 6.58
N ALA A 245 3.36 -3.23 6.88
CA ALA A 245 2.02 -3.23 6.33
C ALA A 245 0.99 -2.80 7.38
N CYS A 246 -0.13 -2.26 6.90
CA CYS A 246 -1.25 -1.82 7.72
C CYS A 246 -1.79 -2.99 8.56
N ALA A 247 -1.23 -3.23 9.74
CA ALA A 247 -1.76 -4.20 10.69
C ALA A 247 -3.21 -3.86 10.99
N VAL A 248 -4.06 -4.88 11.02
CA VAL A 248 -5.46 -4.73 11.41
C VAL A 248 -5.52 -4.22 12.85
N GLU A 249 -6.10 -3.04 13.03
CA GLU A 249 -6.34 -2.47 14.35
C GLU A 249 -7.54 -3.16 15.01
N ILE A 250 -7.39 -3.58 16.26
CA ILE A 250 -8.49 -4.23 16.99
C ILE A 250 -9.08 -3.25 18.00
N VAL A 251 -10.34 -2.87 17.78
CA VAL A 251 -11.12 -2.12 18.75
C VAL A 251 -12.00 -3.08 19.54
N ARG A 252 -11.74 -3.17 20.84
CA ARG A 252 -12.53 -4.02 21.77
C ARG A 252 -13.66 -3.18 22.36
N ALA A 253 -14.85 -3.31 21.79
CA ALA A 253 -16.04 -2.57 22.23
C ALA A 253 -16.30 -2.84 23.72
N PRO A 254 -16.55 -1.87 24.60
CA PRO A 254 -16.77 -2.12 26.04
C PRO A 254 -18.13 -2.77 26.32
N ALA A 255 -19.11 -2.57 25.43
CA ALA A 255 -20.46 -3.14 25.49
C ALA A 255 -20.85 -3.72 24.11
N ALA A 256 -21.99 -3.30 23.55
CA ALA A 256 -22.41 -3.65 22.20
C ALA A 256 -21.45 -3.09 21.15
N GLY A 257 -21.16 -3.89 20.12
CA GLY A 257 -20.25 -3.55 19.02
C GLY A 257 -20.70 -2.34 18.24
N ASP A 258 -22.00 -2.22 17.95
CA ASP A 258 -22.61 -1.14 17.16
C ASP A 258 -22.19 0.25 17.62
N ASP A 259 -22.21 0.50 18.94
CA ASP A 259 -21.85 1.81 19.49
C ASP A 259 -20.38 2.14 19.26
N SER A 260 -19.50 1.13 19.31
CA SER A 260 -18.08 1.31 19.05
C SER A 260 -17.80 1.47 17.56
N ILE A 261 -18.53 0.75 16.69
CA ILE A 261 -18.43 0.92 15.22
C ILE A 261 -18.84 2.35 14.83
N VAL A 262 -19.96 2.85 15.35
CA VAL A 262 -20.42 4.22 15.07
C VAL A 262 -19.42 5.24 15.61
N ALA A 263 -18.85 5.04 16.80
CA ALA A 263 -17.84 5.93 17.37
C ALA A 263 -16.58 6.00 16.50
N VAL A 264 -16.03 4.85 16.10
CA VAL A 264 -14.84 4.76 15.23
C VAL A 264 -15.14 5.39 13.87
N ALA A 265 -16.27 5.08 13.24
CA ALA A 265 -16.65 5.66 11.96
C ALA A 265 -16.81 7.19 12.05
N ALA A 266 -17.41 7.70 13.13
CA ALA A 266 -17.57 9.14 13.34
C ALA A 266 -16.24 9.86 13.53
N GLU A 267 -15.29 9.26 14.25
CA GLU A 267 -13.94 9.80 14.43
C GLU A 267 -13.23 9.97 13.08
N HIS A 268 -13.25 8.93 12.24
CA HIS A 268 -12.61 8.96 10.93
C HIS A 268 -13.32 9.90 9.94
N VAL A 269 -14.66 9.96 9.95
CA VAL A 269 -15.41 10.96 9.17
C VAL A 269 -15.02 12.38 9.58
N ALA A 270 -14.88 12.64 10.89
CA ALA A 270 -14.46 13.95 11.40
C ALA A 270 -13.00 14.27 11.03
N ALA A 271 -12.14 13.26 10.89
CA ALA A 271 -10.78 13.41 10.40
C ALA A 271 -10.68 13.64 8.87
N GLY A 272 -11.80 13.50 8.14
CA GLY A 272 -11.84 13.65 6.68
C GLY A 272 -11.43 12.38 5.91
N ASP A 273 -11.36 11.23 6.58
CA ASP A 273 -11.04 9.95 5.97
C ASP A 273 -12.19 9.43 5.10
N ARG A 274 -11.87 8.57 4.12
CA ARG A 274 -12.85 7.82 3.32
C ARG A 274 -13.27 6.57 4.08
N VAL A 275 -14.43 6.61 4.73
CA VAL A 275 -14.88 5.56 5.64
C VAL A 275 -15.80 4.56 4.95
N PHE A 276 -15.45 3.27 5.08
CA PHE A 276 -16.27 2.15 4.66
C PHE A 276 -16.59 1.27 5.87
N VAL A 277 -17.87 1.13 6.23
CA VAL A 277 -18.29 0.23 7.32
C VAL A 277 -18.83 -1.06 6.72
N VAL A 278 -18.23 -2.20 7.08
CA VAL A 278 -18.67 -3.53 6.67
C VAL A 278 -19.65 -4.08 7.69
N THR A 279 -20.95 -4.06 7.34
CA THR A 279 -22.02 -4.69 8.12
C THR A 279 -23.22 -5.00 7.20
N SER A 280 -24.07 -5.93 7.63
CA SER A 280 -25.37 -6.20 7.02
C SER A 280 -26.52 -5.94 8.00
N ASP A 281 -26.23 -5.38 9.17
CA ASP A 281 -27.24 -4.96 10.15
C ASP A 281 -27.88 -3.64 9.71
N ARG A 282 -29.21 -3.65 9.53
CA ARG A 282 -29.96 -2.48 9.03
C ARG A 282 -29.98 -1.32 10.03
N GLY A 283 -30.07 -1.60 11.32
CA GLY A 283 -30.08 -0.57 12.35
C GLY A 283 -28.72 0.12 12.43
N LEU A 284 -27.63 -0.64 12.32
CA LEU A 284 -26.29 -0.08 12.24
C LEU A 284 -26.07 0.70 10.94
N THR A 285 -26.56 0.20 9.80
CA THR A 285 -26.52 0.93 8.52
C THR A 285 -27.13 2.33 8.65
N GLU A 286 -28.35 2.42 9.17
CA GLU A 286 -29.05 3.70 9.35
C GLU A 286 -28.25 4.68 10.24
N ARG A 287 -27.58 4.16 11.29
CA ARG A 287 -26.76 4.97 12.20
C ARG A 287 -25.49 5.48 11.54
N VAL A 288 -24.83 4.67 10.71
CA VAL A 288 -23.60 5.04 10.00
C VAL A 288 -23.90 6.05 8.89
N GLU A 289 -24.96 5.83 8.12
CA GLU A 289 -25.36 6.75 7.04
C GLU A 289 -25.84 8.11 7.57
N ALA A 290 -26.26 8.18 8.84
CA ALA A 290 -26.61 9.43 9.51
C ALA A 290 -25.39 10.22 10.00
N LEU A 291 -24.17 9.67 9.94
CA LEU A 291 -22.96 10.40 10.30
C LEU A 291 -22.71 11.54 9.31
N SER A 292 -22.28 12.68 9.83
CA SER A 292 -21.97 13.87 9.06
C SER A 292 -20.64 14.44 9.50
N GLY A 293 -19.85 14.91 8.55
CA GLY A 293 -18.58 15.60 8.76
C GLY A 293 -18.29 16.52 7.59
N ASP A 294 -17.15 17.20 7.64
CA ASP A 294 -16.73 18.11 6.56
C ASP A 294 -16.24 17.37 5.31
N GLY A 295 -15.95 16.06 5.44
CA GLY A 295 -15.52 15.18 4.34
C GLY A 295 -16.66 14.40 3.66
N ASP A 296 -16.29 13.39 2.90
CA ASP A 296 -17.25 12.47 2.27
C ASP A 296 -18.03 11.66 3.32
N PRO A 297 -19.31 11.34 3.07
CA PRO A 297 -20.11 10.54 3.99
C PRO A 297 -19.55 9.12 4.14
N ALA A 298 -19.74 8.52 5.31
CA ALA A 298 -19.41 7.10 5.52
C ALA A 298 -20.28 6.21 4.62
N GLU A 299 -19.66 5.24 3.96
CA GLU A 299 -20.33 4.29 3.09
C GLU A 299 -20.49 2.93 3.77
N VAL A 300 -21.67 2.32 3.67
CA VAL A 300 -21.88 0.97 4.20
C VAL A 300 -21.70 -0.08 3.09
N ARG A 301 -20.90 -1.11 3.37
CA ARG A 301 -20.67 -2.27 2.50
C ARG A 301 -21.26 -3.53 3.14
N PRO A 302 -22.04 -4.34 2.40
CA PRO A 302 -22.58 -5.58 2.95
C PRO A 302 -21.45 -6.56 3.26
N VAL A 303 -21.65 -7.48 4.23
CA VAL A 303 -20.64 -8.50 4.58
C VAL A 303 -20.17 -9.29 3.37
N ARG A 304 -21.06 -9.56 2.41
CA ARG A 304 -20.72 -10.28 1.18
C ARG A 304 -19.64 -9.57 0.35
N TRP A 305 -19.62 -8.23 0.33
CA TRP A 305 -18.59 -7.46 -0.36
C TRP A 305 -17.20 -7.76 0.18
N LEU A 306 -17.06 -7.90 1.50
CA LEU A 306 -15.78 -8.24 2.13
C LEU A 306 -15.42 -9.71 1.86
N LEU A 307 -16.36 -10.63 2.08
CA LEU A 307 -16.12 -12.07 1.90
C LEU A 307 -15.69 -12.42 0.46
N ASP A 308 -16.33 -11.83 -0.55
CA ASP A 308 -15.96 -12.03 -1.96
C ASP A 308 -14.50 -11.65 -2.24
N GLN A 309 -13.96 -10.67 -1.51
CA GLN A 309 -12.57 -10.24 -1.64
C GLN A 309 -11.62 -11.13 -0.83
N LEU A 310 -11.99 -11.48 0.40
CA LEU A 310 -11.18 -12.38 1.23
C LEU A 310 -11.08 -13.79 0.63
N ASP A 311 -12.05 -14.22 -0.17
CA ASP A 311 -12.02 -15.54 -0.86
C ASP A 311 -11.06 -15.55 -2.07
N GLN A 312 -10.67 -14.38 -2.58
CA GLN A 312 -9.65 -14.23 -3.62
C GLN A 312 -8.22 -14.18 -3.05
N VAL A 313 -8.10 -14.03 -1.73
CA VAL A 313 -6.82 -14.04 -1.03
C VAL A 313 -6.49 -15.49 -0.67
N PRO A 314 -5.39 -16.07 -1.18
CA PRO A 314 -4.94 -17.39 -0.74
C PRO A 314 -4.78 -17.39 0.78
N ALA A 315 -5.18 -18.48 1.45
CA ALA A 315 -4.93 -18.61 2.89
C ALA A 315 -3.43 -18.41 3.16
N ALA A 316 -3.08 -17.65 4.20
CA ALA A 316 -1.69 -17.50 4.63
C ALA A 316 -1.07 -18.90 4.76
N GLU A 317 0.06 -19.14 4.10
CA GLU A 317 0.83 -20.35 4.39
C GLU A 317 1.25 -20.27 5.86
N PRO A 318 1.09 -21.35 6.65
CA PRO A 318 1.55 -21.35 8.03
C PRO A 318 3.06 -21.05 8.02
N SER A 319 3.47 -20.04 8.77
CA SER A 319 4.88 -19.70 8.95
C SER A 319 5.64 -20.95 9.34
N VAL A 320 6.53 -21.42 8.46
CA VAL A 320 7.44 -22.50 8.81
C VAL A 320 8.36 -21.93 9.88
N PRO A 321 8.37 -22.47 11.11
CA PRO A 321 9.29 -21.97 12.12
C PRO A 321 10.70 -22.16 11.58
N THR A 322 11.45 -21.06 11.45
CA THR A 322 12.87 -21.10 11.17
C THR A 322 13.50 -21.98 12.24
N ALA A 323 13.92 -23.18 11.84
CA ALA A 323 14.60 -24.11 12.71
C ALA A 323 15.89 -23.44 13.18
N GLY A 324 15.90 -22.99 14.42
CA GLY A 324 17.10 -22.49 15.06
C GLY A 324 18.13 -23.60 15.22
N SER A 325 19.33 -23.38 14.69
CA SER A 325 20.65 -23.64 15.30
C SER A 325 21.74 -23.29 14.29
#